data_AF-A0A1Q3CRF5-F1
#
_entry.id   AF-A0A1Q3CRF5-F1
#
_cell.length_a   1.000
_cell.length_b   1.000
_cell.length_c   1.000
_cell.angle_alpha   90.00
_cell.angle_beta   90.00
_cell.angle_gamma   90.00
#
_symmetry.space_group_name_H-M   'P 1'
#
loop_
_entity.id
_entity.type
_entity.pdbx_description
1 polymer ?
#
loop_
_entity_poly.entity_id
_entity_poly.type
_entity_poly.pdbx_seq_one_letter_code
_entity_poly.pdbx_strand_id
1 'polypeptide(L)'
;MANIENRKFIAIDISGKNYLSWVLDVKLHLSAKKLRHAIEEENVATNEERTTALIFLRHHIDDGLKYEYLTVENPLELWQNLNDRFEHLKAVVLPKALMIGHSYDFKTLKQFRNIIPCCSKLYHN
;
A
#
# COMPACT_ATOMS: atom_id res chain seq x y z
N MET A 1 12.46 -27.75 10.05
CA MET A 1 11.79 -26.47 10.34
C MET A 1 12.34 -25.45 9.36
N ALA A 2 11.52 -24.88 8.48
CA ALA A 2 12.00 -23.88 7.53
C ALA A 2 12.33 -22.60 8.32
N ASN A 3 13.58 -22.16 8.24
CA ASN A 3 13.98 -20.84 8.71
C ASN A 3 13.12 -19.84 7.93
N ILE A 4 12.22 -19.13 8.62
CA ILE A 4 11.51 -18.02 8.01
C ILE A 4 12.58 -16.95 7.84
N GLU A 5 13.27 -16.96 6.69
CA GLU A 5 14.16 -15.88 6.32
C GLU A 5 13.39 -14.57 6.47
N ASN A 6 13.95 -13.65 7.24
CA ASN A 6 13.44 -12.30 7.40
C ASN A 6 13.30 -11.66 6.02
N ARG A 7 12.13 -11.79 5.38
CA ARG A 7 11.81 -11.08 4.15
C ARG A 7 11.95 -9.60 4.48
N LYS A 8 13.02 -8.99 3.95
CA LYS A 8 13.22 -7.54 4.04
C LYS A 8 11.97 -6.87 3.49
N PHE A 9 11.41 -5.95 4.24
CA PHE A 9 10.32 -5.11 3.75
C PHE A 9 10.87 -4.31 2.56
N ILE A 10 10.30 -4.54 1.38
CA ILE A 10 10.79 -3.93 0.14
C ILE A 10 10.20 -2.52 0.04
N ALA A 11 11.05 -1.51 -0.11
CA ALA A 11 10.59 -0.14 -0.34
C ALA A 11 9.92 0.00 -1.71
N ILE A 12 8.90 0.84 -1.83
CA ILE A 12 8.29 1.14 -3.14
C ILE A 12 9.30 1.91 -4.01
N ASP A 13 9.52 1.41 -5.22
CA ASP A 13 10.41 2.04 -6.18
C ASP A 13 9.73 3.23 -6.88
N ILE A 14 10.52 4.18 -7.41
CA ILE A 14 9.98 5.37 -8.08
C ILE A 14 9.11 5.07 -9.31
N SER A 15 9.30 3.91 -9.96
CA SER A 15 8.47 3.46 -11.08
C SER A 15 7.18 2.79 -10.63
N GLY A 16 7.04 2.48 -9.34
CA GLY A 16 5.86 1.86 -8.73
C GLY A 16 5.62 0.40 -9.13
N LYS A 17 6.58 -0.28 -9.78
CA LYS A 17 6.37 -1.66 -10.28
C LYS A 17 6.01 -2.63 -9.15
N ASN A 18 6.52 -2.40 -7.95
CA ASN A 18 6.22 -3.19 -6.76
C ASN A 18 5.06 -2.64 -5.90
N TYR A 19 4.31 -1.65 -6.39
CA TYR A 19 3.27 -0.94 -5.63
C TYR A 19 2.23 -1.85 -4.98
N LEU A 20 1.71 -2.86 -5.69
CA LEU A 20 0.69 -3.77 -5.13
C LEU A 20 1.21 -4.61 -3.96
N SER A 21 2.44 -5.12 -4.06
CA SER A 21 3.08 -5.86 -2.96
C SER A 21 3.33 -4.91 -1.78
N TRP A 22 3.85 -3.72 -2.06
CA TRP A 22 4.13 -2.71 -1.05
C TRP A 22 2.89 -2.29 -0.27
N VAL A 23 1.76 -2.02 -0.95
CA VAL A 23 0.47 -1.67 -0.32
C VAL A 23 0.02 -2.76 0.64
N LEU A 24 0.14 -4.03 0.23
CA LEU A 24 -0.25 -5.16 1.05
C LEU A 24 0.65 -5.25 2.30
N ASP A 25 1.96 -5.17 2.11
CA ASP A 25 2.94 -5.26 3.19
C ASP A 25 2.78 -4.12 4.19
N VAL A 26 2.56 -2.88 3.74
CA VAL A 26 2.30 -1.71 4.61
C VAL A 26 1.04 -1.94 5.45
N LYS A 27 -0.08 -2.31 4.81
CA LYS A 27 -1.34 -2.54 5.53
C LYS A 27 -1.22 -3.65 6.56
N LEU A 28 -0.56 -4.76 6.23
CA LEU A 28 -0.32 -5.87 7.16
C LEU A 28 0.57 -5.46 8.32
N HIS A 29 1.66 -4.73 8.06
CA HIS A 29 2.57 -4.26 9.10
C HIS A 29 1.88 -3.32 10.08
N LEU A 30 1.18 -2.31 9.58
CA LEU A 30 0.44 -1.37 10.42
C LEU A 30 -0.69 -2.07 11.19
N SER A 31 -1.37 -3.04 10.59
CA SER A 31 -2.39 -3.85 11.30
C SER A 31 -1.77 -4.63 12.46
N ALA A 32 -0.63 -5.30 12.25
CA ALA A 32 0.07 -6.03 13.29
C ALA A 32 0.53 -5.13 14.44
N LYS A 33 0.83 -3.86 14.12
CA LYS A 33 1.19 -2.82 15.10
C LYS A 33 -0.01 -2.09 15.70
N LYS A 34 -1.24 -2.41 15.28
CA LYS A 34 -2.47 -1.66 15.64
C LYS A 34 -2.40 -0.16 15.28
N LEU A 35 -1.74 0.17 14.17
CA LEU A 35 -1.55 1.53 13.66
C LEU A 35 -2.27 1.77 12.33
N ARG A 36 -3.09 0.82 11.86
CA ARG A 36 -3.76 0.93 10.55
C ARG A 36 -4.67 2.16 10.45
N HIS A 37 -5.30 2.56 11.55
CA HIS A 37 -6.18 3.73 11.61
C HIS A 37 -5.44 5.05 11.35
N ALA A 38 -4.11 5.10 11.50
CA ALA A 38 -3.30 6.30 11.23
C ALA A 38 -3.20 6.64 9.73
N ILE A 39 -3.59 5.71 8.84
CA ILE A 39 -3.64 5.90 7.38
C ILE A 39 -5.06 5.78 6.83
N GLU A 40 -6.07 5.81 7.70
CA GLU A 40 -7.50 5.77 7.33
C GLU A 40 -8.18 7.10 7.65
N GLU A 41 -9.24 7.45 6.91
CA GLU A 41 -9.88 8.78 6.92
C GLU A 41 -10.44 9.20 8.29
N GLU A 42 -10.80 8.25 9.15
CA GLU A 42 -11.29 8.55 10.50
C GLU A 42 -10.21 9.17 11.40
N ASN A 43 -8.91 9.00 11.06
CA ASN A 43 -7.71 9.62 11.66
C ASN A 43 -7.80 9.91 13.18
N VAL A 44 -8.39 8.98 13.94
CA VAL A 44 -8.49 9.02 15.40
C VAL A 44 -7.16 8.69 16.09
N ALA A 45 -6.07 8.58 15.31
CA ALA A 45 -4.74 8.26 15.80
C ALA A 45 -4.17 9.38 16.67
N THR A 46 -3.45 8.98 17.71
CA THR A 46 -2.67 9.92 18.54
C THR A 46 -1.50 10.51 17.73
N ASN A 47 -0.92 11.62 18.19
CA ASN A 47 0.25 12.20 17.54
C ASN A 47 1.45 11.24 17.49
N GLU A 48 1.63 10.39 18.52
CA GLU A 48 2.69 9.38 18.56
C GLU A 48 2.46 8.29 17.52
N GLU A 49 1.23 7.81 17.39
CA GLU A 49 0.84 6.81 16.38
C GLU A 49 1.04 7.37 14.96
N ARG A 50 0.63 8.62 14.73
CA ARG A 50 0.83 9.31 13.45
C ARG A 50 2.31 9.44 13.11
N THR A 51 3.12 9.87 14.07
CA THR A 51 4.58 10.00 13.91
C THR A 51 5.21 8.64 13.60
N THR A 52 4.81 7.59 14.31
CA THR A 52 5.32 6.22 14.11
C THR A 52 4.96 5.70 12.72
N ALA A 53 3.72 5.90 12.28
CA ALA A 53 3.28 5.50 10.94
C ALA A 53 4.01 6.29 9.84
N LEU A 54 4.22 7.60 10.03
CA LEU A 54 4.94 8.44 9.07
C LEU A 54 6.39 8.02 8.91
N ILE A 55 7.10 7.80 10.02
CA ILE A 55 8.48 7.30 10.01
C ILE A 55 8.55 5.97 9.26
N PHE A 56 7.61 5.06 9.54
CA PHE A 56 7.54 3.78 8.86
C PHE A 56 7.34 3.93 7.35
N LEU A 57 6.38 4.74 6.91
CA LEU A 57 6.14 5.00 5.49
C LEU A 57 7.38 5.58 4.82
N ARG A 58 7.96 6.64 5.40
CA ARG A 58 9.16 7.29 4.87
C ARG A 58 10.33 6.31 4.76
N HIS A 59 10.51 5.40 5.71
CA HIS A 59 11.60 4.43 5.66
C HIS A 59 11.47 3.44 4.48
N HIS A 60 10.25 3.19 4.02
CA HIS A 60 9.94 2.19 3.00
C HIS A 60 9.45 2.78 1.68
N ILE A 61 9.85 4.02 1.37
CA ILE A 61 9.71 4.60 0.02
C ILE A 61 11.07 4.98 -0.56
N ASP A 62 11.18 5.01 -1.88
CA ASP A 62 12.36 5.45 -2.61
C ASP A 62 12.80 6.87 -2.24
N ASP A 63 14.11 7.14 -2.29
CA ASP A 63 14.67 8.44 -1.89
C ASP A 63 14.16 9.61 -2.75
N GLY A 64 13.87 9.40 -4.03
CA GLY A 64 13.24 10.41 -4.87
C GLY A 64 11.83 10.76 -4.39
N LEU A 65 11.07 9.76 -3.93
CA LEU A 65 9.75 9.96 -3.32
C LEU A 65 9.85 10.68 -1.96
N LYS A 66 10.88 10.36 -1.15
CA LYS A 66 11.11 11.06 0.12
C LYS A 66 11.35 12.54 -0.08
N TYR A 67 12.13 12.90 -1.12
CA TYR A 67 12.41 14.30 -1.44
C TYR A 67 11.16 15.04 -1.91
N GLU A 68 10.38 14.42 -2.80
CA GLU A 68 9.13 15.00 -3.32
C GLU A 68 8.09 15.25 -2.22
N TYR A 69 7.97 14.32 -1.27
CA TYR A 69 7.02 14.41 -0.16
C TYR A 69 7.70 14.83 1.15
N LEU A 70 8.80 15.58 1.11
CA LEU A 70 9.54 15.96 2.31
C LEU A 70 8.68 16.77 3.28
N THR A 71 7.83 17.66 2.78
CA THR A 71 6.99 18.56 3.59
C THR A 71 5.71 17.92 4.12
N VAL A 72 5.39 16.67 3.73
CA VAL A 72 4.16 16.00 4.15
C VAL A 72 4.31 15.43 5.57
N GLU A 73 3.71 16.08 6.55
CA GLU A 73 3.82 15.69 7.97
C GLU A 73 2.69 14.75 8.44
N ASN A 74 1.65 14.56 7.62
CA ASN A 74 0.54 13.67 7.93
C ASN A 74 0.73 12.30 7.23
N PRO A 75 0.78 11.17 7.97
CA PRO A 75 0.91 9.85 7.36
C PRO A 75 -0.26 9.48 6.43
N LEU A 76 -1.49 9.93 6.73
CA LEU A 76 -2.65 9.70 5.88
C LEU A 76 -2.50 10.42 4.54
N GLU A 77 -2.05 11.68 4.57
CA GLU A 77 -1.82 12.47 3.36
C GLU A 77 -0.70 11.86 2.51
N LEU A 78 0.42 11.44 3.13
CA LEU A 78 1.50 10.74 2.42
C LEU A 78 0.98 9.45 1.79
N TRP A 79 0.19 8.68 2.53
CA TRP A 79 -0.42 7.45 2.04
C TRP A 79 -1.37 7.71 0.85
N GLN A 80 -2.21 8.74 0.91
CA GLN A 80 -3.11 9.12 -0.18
C GLN A 80 -2.33 9.57 -1.41
N ASN A 81 -1.35 10.46 -1.27
CA ASN A 81 -0.50 10.93 -2.37
C ASN A 81 0.20 9.77 -3.10
N LEU A 82 0.72 8.78 -2.35
CA LEU A 82 1.33 7.58 -2.93
C LEU A 82 0.28 6.70 -3.63
N ASN A 83 -0.93 6.56 -3.07
CA ASN A 83 -1.99 5.80 -3.71
C ASN A 83 -2.45 6.41 -5.02
N ASP A 84 -2.62 7.74 -5.06
CA ASP A 84 -3.10 8.47 -6.22
C ASP A 84 -2.05 8.43 -7.33
N ARG A 85 -0.77 8.63 -6.97
CA ARG A 85 0.34 8.56 -7.93
C ARG A 85 0.38 7.22 -8.66
N PHE A 86 0.21 6.12 -7.94
CA PHE A 86 0.33 4.77 -8.48
C PHE A 86 -1.03 4.12 -8.77
N GLU A 87 -2.13 4.87 -8.71
CA GLU A 87 -3.48 4.34 -8.91
C GLU A 87 -3.63 3.70 -10.29
N HIS A 88 -3.06 4.34 -11.32
CA HIS A 88 -3.05 3.83 -12.69
C HIS A 88 -2.41 2.42 -12.80
N LEU A 89 -1.47 2.07 -11.92
CA LEU A 89 -0.88 0.73 -11.88
C LEU A 89 -1.86 -0.32 -11.33
N LYS A 90 -2.84 0.04 -10.50
CA LYS A 90 -3.93 -0.88 -10.13
C LYS A 90 -4.72 -1.29 -11.36
N ALA A 91 -5.06 -0.34 -12.23
CA ALA A 91 -5.85 -0.60 -13.44
C ALA A 91 -5.10 -1.47 -14.46
N VAL A 92 -3.76 -1.35 -14.55
CA VAL A 92 -2.94 -2.10 -15.50
C VAL A 92 -2.54 -3.48 -14.98
N VAL A 93 -2.28 -3.60 -13.67
CA VAL A 93 -1.78 -4.84 -13.06
C VAL A 93 -2.92 -5.76 -12.62
N LEU A 94 -4.09 -5.24 -12.24
CA LEU A 94 -5.22 -6.09 -11.82
C LEU A 94 -5.71 -7.04 -12.92
N PRO A 95 -5.89 -6.64 -14.19
CA PRO A 95 -6.25 -7.56 -15.26
C PRO A 95 -5.15 -8.60 -15.51
N LYS A 96 -3.87 -8.19 -15.42
CA LYS A 96 -2.72 -9.09 -15.60
C LYS A 96 -2.58 -10.09 -14.44
N ALA A 97 -2.79 -9.68 -13.20
CA ALA A 97 -2.75 -10.56 -12.02
C ALA A 97 -3.91 -11.56 -12.02
N LEU A 98 -5.09 -11.16 -12.51
CA LEU A 98 -6.23 -12.07 -12.75
C LEU A 98 -5.97 -13.04 -13.91
N MET A 99 -5.34 -12.58 -15.00
CA MET A 99 -4.89 -13.42 -16.12
C MET A 99 -3.79 -14.42 -15.74
N ILE A 100 -2.84 -14.01 -14.90
CA ILE A 100 -1.79 -14.87 -14.32
C ILE A 100 -2.36 -15.73 -13.17
N GLY A 101 -3.62 -15.50 -12.77
CA GLY A 101 -4.33 -16.04 -11.61
C GLY A 101 -4.55 -17.56 -11.57
N HIS A 102 -3.87 -18.34 -12.40
CA HIS A 102 -3.63 -19.75 -12.09
C HIS A 102 -2.45 -19.95 -11.11
N SER A 103 -1.66 -18.91 -10.82
CA SER A 103 -0.41 -19.03 -10.03
C SER A 103 -0.34 -18.20 -8.74
N TYR A 104 -1.33 -17.35 -8.43
CA TYR A 104 -1.36 -16.61 -7.16
C TYR A 104 -2.47 -17.13 -6.25
N ASP A 105 -2.14 -17.38 -4.99
CA ASP A 105 -3.02 -17.96 -3.98
C ASP A 105 -4.34 -17.17 -3.87
N PHE A 106 -5.46 -17.88 -3.93
CA PHE A 106 -6.84 -17.36 -3.93
C PHE A 106 -7.09 -16.40 -2.75
N LYS A 107 -6.40 -16.61 -1.63
CA LYS A 107 -6.48 -15.75 -0.44
C LYS A 107 -5.95 -14.34 -0.69
N THR A 108 -4.87 -14.22 -1.45
CA THR A 108 -4.25 -12.95 -1.85
C THR A 108 -5.15 -12.19 -2.82
N LEU A 109 -5.75 -12.90 -3.79
CA LEU A 109 -6.72 -12.32 -4.73
C LEU A 109 -7.97 -11.78 -4.01
N LYS A 110 -8.46 -12.49 -2.99
CA LYS A 110 -9.59 -12.02 -2.15
C LYS A 110 -9.25 -10.76 -1.35
N GLN A 111 -8.01 -10.63 -0.88
CA GLN A 111 -7.54 -9.41 -0.20
C GLN A 111 -7.46 -8.22 -1.17
N PHE A 112 -6.93 -8.42 -2.39
CA PHE A 112 -6.94 -7.38 -3.43
C PHE A 112 -8.36 -6.94 -3.81
N ARG A 113 -9.30 -7.90 -3.92
CA ARG A 113 -10.71 -7.61 -4.21
C ARG A 113 -11.40 -6.76 -3.13
N ASN A 114 -11.01 -6.92 -1.86
CA ASN A 114 -11.55 -6.11 -0.76
C ASN A 114 -10.83 -4.76 -0.57
N ILE A 115 -9.67 -4.58 -1.20
CA ILE A 115 -8.88 -3.33 -1.17
C ILE A 115 -9.34 -2.34 -2.25
N ILE A 116 -10.03 -2.83 -3.29
CA ILE A 116 -10.58 -2.02 -4.38
C ILE A 116 -12.10 -1.94 -4.18
N PRO A 117 -12.66 -0.82 -3.68
CA PRO A 117 -14.10 -0.60 -3.76
C PRO A 117 -14.47 -0.59 -5.24
N CYS A 118 -15.50 -1.34 -5.62
CA CYS A 118 -16.02 -1.44 -6.98
C CYS A 118 -15.96 -0.10 -7.75
N CYS A 119 -15.13 -0.02 -8.79
CA CYS A 119 -15.46 0.79 -9.96
C CYS A 119 -16.64 0.15 -10.71
N SER A 120 -17.78 -0.01 -10.06
CA SER A 120 -19.03 -0.39 -10.71
C SER A 120 -19.67 0.88 -11.26
N LYS A 121 -19.13 1.43 -12.35
CA LYS A 121 -19.78 2.48 -13.15
C LYS A 121 -19.18 2.77 -14.53
N LEU A 122 -18.44 1.83 -15.15
CA LEU A 122 -17.89 2.05 -16.50
C LEU A 122 -18.32 1.03 -17.57
N TYR A 123 -19.40 0.28 -17.34
CA TYR A 123 -20.01 -0.54 -18.39
C TYR A 123 -21.54 -0.42 -18.37
N HIS A 124 -22.04 0.78 -18.69
CA HIS A 124 -23.34 0.95 -19.32
C HIS A 124 -23.21 2.02 -20.40
N ASN A 125 -22.99 1.55 -21.62
CA ASN A 125 -23.56 2.07 -22.86
C ASN A 125 -23.69 0.89 -23.81
#